data_AF-A0A3C1A861-F1
#
_entry.id   AF-A0A3C1A861-F1
#
_cell.length_a   1.000
_cell.length_b   1.000
_cell.length_c   1.000
_cell.angle_alpha   90.00
_cell.angle_beta   90.00
_cell.angle_gamma   90.00
#
_symmetry.space_group_name_H-M   'P 1'
#
loop_
_entity.id
_entity.type
_entity.pdbx_description
1 polymer ?
#
loop_
_entity_poly.entity_id
_entity_poly.type
_entity_poly.pdbx_seq_one_letter_code
_entity_poly.pdbx_strand_id
1 'polypeptide(L)'
;MSKIAIVVFSDTNTVEALGKVSNAFTLANEAIEAGDELKIIFEGAGTKWIGELEKEDHKLHGLYKSLKDRITGVCSFCATAFGVKSQVEKAGIKLLSEYKDHPSLRNLVVEGFEIIAL
;
A
#
# COMPACT_ATOMS: atom_id res chain seq x y z
N MET A 1 6.15 20.14 -6.56
CA MET A 1 5.21 19.01 -6.50
C MET A 1 5.81 17.88 -7.27
N SER A 2 6.26 16.89 -6.53
CA SER A 2 6.74 15.60 -7.04
C SER A 2 5.55 14.65 -7.21
N LYS A 3 5.79 13.55 -7.94
CA LYS A 3 4.86 12.43 -8.03
C LYS A 3 5.50 11.23 -7.37
N ILE A 4 4.92 10.74 -6.28
CA ILE A 4 5.50 9.67 -5.45
C ILE A 4 4.55 8.49 -5.45
N ALA A 5 5.06 7.32 -5.82
CA ALA A 5 4.35 6.06 -5.71
C ALA A 5 5.06 5.16 -4.69
N ILE A 6 4.44 4.99 -3.55
CA ILE A 6 4.91 4.08 -2.50
C ILE A 6 4.33 2.70 -2.79
N VAL A 7 5.19 1.71 -2.95
CA VAL A 7 4.79 0.32 -3.19
C VAL A 7 5.31 -0.56 -2.06
N VAL A 8 4.40 -1.08 -1.25
CA VAL A 8 4.74 -1.95 -0.12
C VAL A 8 4.72 -3.40 -0.60
N PHE A 9 5.89 -4.03 -0.61
CA PHE A 9 6.09 -5.45 -0.94
C PHE A 9 6.32 -6.33 0.29
N SER A 10 6.82 -5.72 1.37
CA SER A 10 7.25 -6.45 2.57
C SER A 10 6.11 -7.19 3.30
N ASP A 11 6.39 -8.41 3.77
CA ASP A 11 5.43 -9.25 4.53
C ASP A 11 5.15 -8.69 5.94
N THR A 12 4.35 -9.37 6.76
CA THR A 12 3.96 -8.93 8.11
C THR A 12 4.79 -9.54 9.24
N ASN A 13 5.71 -10.45 8.93
CA ASN A 13 6.23 -11.43 9.90
C ASN A 13 7.51 -10.99 10.65
N THR A 14 8.10 -9.84 10.33
CA THR A 14 9.36 -9.40 10.94
C THR A 14 9.30 -7.96 11.45
N VAL A 15 10.18 -7.64 12.40
CA VAL A 15 10.35 -6.25 12.89
C VAL A 15 10.84 -5.33 11.78
N GLU A 16 11.68 -5.82 10.87
CA GLU A 16 12.12 -5.07 9.70
C GLU A 16 10.94 -4.71 8.79
N ALA A 17 10.05 -5.67 8.54
CA ALA A 17 8.92 -5.43 7.65
C ALA A 17 7.89 -4.46 8.25
N LEU A 18 7.70 -4.52 9.57
CA LEU A 18 6.99 -3.47 10.29
C LEU A 18 7.65 -2.09 10.10
N GLY A 19 8.97 -2.01 10.22
CA GLY A 19 9.72 -0.78 10.00
C GLY A 19 9.50 -0.23 8.58
N LYS A 20 9.49 -1.11 7.57
CA LYS A 20 9.24 -0.76 6.17
C LYS A 20 7.84 -0.17 5.95
N VAL A 21 6.78 -0.81 6.46
CA VAL A 21 5.42 -0.24 6.33
C VAL A 21 5.24 1.04 7.17
N SER A 22 5.91 1.14 8.33
CA SER A 22 5.91 2.36 9.13
C SER A 22 6.56 3.52 8.35
N ASN A 23 7.73 3.29 7.76
CA ASN A 23 8.43 4.30 6.96
C ASN A 23 7.65 4.66 5.69
N ALA A 24 6.95 3.70 5.08
CA ALA A 24 6.04 3.95 3.96
C ALA A 24 4.95 4.96 4.34
N PHE A 25 4.33 4.78 5.51
CA PHE A 25 3.31 5.71 6.00
C PHE A 25 3.87 7.05 6.45
N THR A 26 5.07 7.09 7.02
CA THR A 26 5.76 8.35 7.32
C THR A 26 6.00 9.16 6.05
N LEU A 27 6.54 8.54 5.01
CA LEU A 27 6.75 9.20 3.72
C LEU A 27 5.42 9.64 3.08
N ALA A 28 4.36 8.83 3.19
CA ALA A 28 3.04 9.20 2.70
C ALA A 28 2.53 10.50 3.34
N ASN A 29 2.67 10.66 4.66
CA ASN A 29 2.28 11.88 5.35
C ASN A 29 3.13 13.08 4.91
N GLU A 30 4.45 12.92 4.81
CA GLU A 30 5.35 13.98 4.33
C GLU A 30 4.95 14.46 2.93
N ALA A 31 4.67 13.53 2.01
CA ALA A 31 4.20 13.86 0.66
C ALA A 31 2.85 14.61 0.68
N ILE A 32 1.91 14.21 1.54
CA ILE A 32 0.62 14.89 1.70
C ILE A 32 0.81 16.32 2.23
N GLU A 33 1.63 16.50 3.25
CA GLU A 33 1.93 17.80 3.87
C GLU A 33 2.63 18.75 2.87
N ALA A 34 3.49 18.20 2.01
CA ALA A 34 4.16 18.93 0.95
C ALA A 34 3.27 19.23 -0.28
N GLY A 35 2.09 18.60 -0.37
CA GLY A 35 1.16 18.77 -1.50
C GLY A 35 1.54 17.98 -2.76
N ASP A 36 2.30 16.90 -2.61
CA ASP A 36 2.72 16.05 -3.73
C ASP A 36 1.58 15.13 -4.23
N GLU A 37 1.71 14.67 -5.47
CA GLU A 37 0.81 13.65 -6.02
C GLU A 37 1.25 12.28 -5.49
N LEU A 38 0.42 11.67 -4.64
CA LEU A 38 0.75 10.45 -3.93
C LEU A 38 -0.07 9.25 -4.43
N LYS A 39 0.60 8.12 -4.67
CA LYS A 39 -0.01 6.79 -4.79
C LYS A 39 0.55 5.84 -3.75
N ILE A 40 -0.32 5.07 -3.09
CA ILE A 40 0.07 4.04 -2.12
C ILE A 40 -0.53 2.72 -2.60
N ILE A 41 0.34 1.75 -2.89
CA ILE A 41 -0.03 0.46 -3.46
C ILE A 41 0.55 -0.66 -2.61
N PHE A 42 -0.26 -1.66 -2.30
CA PHE A 42 0.20 -2.90 -1.67
C PHE A 42 0.30 -4.01 -2.70
N GLU A 43 1.47 -4.63 -2.80
CA GLU A 43 1.76 -5.70 -3.76
C GLU A 43 2.56 -6.82 -3.08
N GLY A 44 2.65 -8.00 -3.69
CA GLY A 44 3.36 -9.13 -3.09
C GLY A 44 2.81 -9.51 -1.72
N ALA A 45 3.70 -9.83 -0.78
CA ALA A 45 3.30 -10.14 0.59
C ALA A 45 2.75 -8.92 1.34
N GLY A 46 3.00 -7.71 0.84
CA GLY A 46 2.47 -6.47 1.37
C GLY A 46 0.95 -6.43 1.44
N THR A 47 0.25 -7.16 0.57
CA THR A 47 -1.23 -7.22 0.61
C THR A 47 -1.78 -7.74 1.93
N LYS A 48 -0.99 -8.51 2.69
CA LYS A 48 -1.37 -9.06 4.01
C LYS A 48 -1.47 -7.98 5.07
N TRP A 49 -0.78 -6.84 4.91
CA TRP A 49 -0.87 -5.71 5.85
C TRP A 49 -2.28 -5.16 5.99
N ILE A 50 -3.12 -5.24 4.95
CA ILE A 50 -4.49 -4.71 5.04
C ILE A 50 -5.26 -5.37 6.19
N GLY A 51 -5.21 -6.70 6.29
CA GLY A 51 -5.88 -7.42 7.38
C GLY A 51 -5.28 -7.13 8.75
N GLU A 52 -3.96 -6.95 8.85
CA GLU A 52 -3.29 -6.66 10.11
C GLU A 52 -3.57 -5.23 10.61
N LEU A 53 -3.59 -4.26 9.70
CA LEU A 53 -3.76 -2.83 10.02
C LEU A 53 -5.22 -2.46 10.32
N GLU A 54 -6.21 -3.24 9.87
CA GLU A 54 -7.61 -3.09 10.27
C GLU A 54 -7.84 -3.46 11.74
N LYS A 55 -6.94 -4.23 12.38
CA LYS A 55 -7.09 -4.61 13.80
C LYS A 55 -6.83 -3.38 14.69
N GLU A 56 -7.79 -3.04 15.55
CA GLU A 56 -7.72 -1.83 16.40
C GLU A 56 -6.57 -1.86 17.41
N ASP A 57 -6.12 -3.05 17.81
CA ASP A 57 -5.01 -3.26 18.73
C ASP A 57 -3.63 -3.23 18.03
N HIS A 58 -3.60 -3.14 16.70
CA HIS A 58 -2.35 -3.04 15.96
C HIS A 58 -1.72 -1.67 16.16
N LYS A 59 -0.42 -1.62 16.49
CA LYS A 59 0.32 -0.38 16.78
C LYS A 59 0.28 0.69 15.67
N LEU A 60 0.13 0.27 14.41
CA LEU A 60 0.02 1.18 13.26
C LEU A 60 -1.44 1.46 12.84
N HIS A 61 -2.44 0.94 13.56
CA HIS A 61 -3.85 1.09 13.19
C HIS A 61 -4.26 2.55 13.04
N GLY A 62 -3.90 3.41 14.00
CA GLY A 62 -4.23 4.84 13.94
C GLY A 62 -3.65 5.54 12.70
N LEU A 63 -2.38 5.26 12.37
CA LEU A 63 -1.70 5.82 11.21
C LEU A 63 -2.25 5.27 9.88
N TYR A 64 -2.55 3.97 9.84
CA TYR A 64 -3.22 3.37 8.70
C TYR A 64 -4.59 4.01 8.47
N LYS A 65 -5.39 4.19 9.53
CA LYS A 65 -6.73 4.77 9.44
C LYS A 65 -6.70 6.21 8.90
N SER A 66 -5.71 7.02 9.26
CA SER A 66 -5.57 8.38 8.71
C SER A 66 -5.19 8.40 7.22
N LEU A 67 -4.56 7.34 6.72
CA LEU A 67 -4.11 7.21 5.33
C LEU A 67 -5.01 6.32 4.48
N LYS A 68 -6.00 5.64 5.07
CA LYS A 68 -6.82 4.62 4.39
C LYS A 68 -7.48 5.14 3.11
N ASP A 69 -8.05 6.34 3.17
CA ASP A 69 -8.69 7.00 2.02
C ASP A 69 -7.69 7.52 0.97
N ARG A 70 -6.39 7.43 1.24
CA ARG A 70 -5.29 7.76 0.30
C ARG A 70 -4.67 6.51 -0.33
N ILE A 71 -5.05 5.31 0.12
CA ILE A 71 -4.57 4.05 -0.47
C ILE A 71 -5.15 3.93 -1.87
N THR A 72 -4.27 3.90 -2.87
CA THR A 72 -4.64 3.79 -4.28
C THR A 72 -5.22 2.41 -4.58
N GLY A 73 -4.65 1.38 -3.97
CA GLY A 73 -5.23 0.04 -4.01
C GLY A 73 -4.25 -1.07 -3.67
N VAL A 74 -4.72 -2.30 -3.83
CA VAL A 74 -4.02 -3.53 -3.49
C VAL A 74 -4.01 -4.43 -4.71
N CYS A 75 -2.89 -5.09 -5.00
CA CYS A 75 -2.81 -6.02 -6.10
C CYS A 75 -3.83 -7.16 -5.97
N SER A 76 -4.70 -7.31 -6.97
CA SER A 76 -5.75 -8.32 -7.03
C SER A 76 -5.17 -9.74 -7.01
N PHE A 77 -4.20 -10.01 -7.89
CA PHE A 77 -3.55 -11.32 -7.95
C PHE A 77 -2.88 -11.69 -6.63
N CYS A 78 -2.07 -10.80 -6.06
CA CYS A 78 -1.37 -11.06 -4.80
C CYS A 78 -2.34 -11.27 -3.64
N ALA A 79 -3.40 -10.45 -3.53
CA ALA A 79 -4.40 -10.63 -2.49
C ALA A 79 -5.10 -11.99 -2.58
N THR A 80 -5.35 -12.49 -3.79
CA THR A 80 -5.85 -13.87 -4.00
C THR A 80 -4.80 -14.92 -3.64
N ALA A 81 -3.56 -14.76 -4.13
CA ALA A 81 -2.48 -15.72 -3.89
C ALA A 81 -2.14 -15.89 -2.40
N PHE A 82 -2.21 -14.80 -1.63
CA PHE A 82 -1.99 -14.82 -0.18
C PHE A 82 -3.27 -15.06 0.64
N GLY A 83 -4.42 -15.27 0.00
CA GLY A 83 -5.67 -15.60 0.69
C GLY A 83 -6.33 -14.44 1.46
N VAL A 84 -5.94 -13.19 1.18
CA VAL A 84 -6.39 -11.98 1.90
C VAL A 84 -7.39 -11.13 1.13
N LYS A 85 -7.80 -11.53 -0.07
CA LYS A 85 -8.74 -10.77 -0.93
C LYS A 85 -10.01 -10.33 -0.21
N SER A 86 -10.65 -11.22 0.56
CA SER A 86 -11.88 -10.88 1.28
C SER A 86 -11.67 -9.83 2.39
N GLN A 87 -10.47 -9.78 2.98
CA GLN A 87 -10.11 -8.75 3.98
C GLN A 87 -9.95 -7.39 3.30
N VAL A 88 -9.34 -7.35 2.11
CA VAL A 88 -9.21 -6.13 1.30
C VAL A 88 -10.57 -5.58 0.89
N GLU A 89 -11.46 -6.45 0.42
CA GLU A 89 -12.83 -6.06 0.03
C GLU A 89 -13.62 -5.54 1.23
N LYS A 90 -13.54 -6.20 2.40
CA LYS A 90 -14.15 -5.72 3.65
C LYS A 90 -13.58 -4.39 4.13
N ALA A 91 -12.29 -4.16 3.91
CA ALA A 91 -11.65 -2.88 4.21
C ALA A 91 -12.13 -1.76 3.27
N GLY A 92 -12.81 -2.07 2.16
CA GLY A 92 -13.28 -1.09 1.18
C GLY A 92 -12.16 -0.54 0.29
N ILE A 93 -11.02 -1.23 0.21
CA ILE A 93 -9.87 -0.81 -0.60
C ILE A 93 -9.97 -1.43 -2.00
N LYS A 94 -9.66 -0.61 -3.02
CA LYS A 94 -9.72 -1.03 -4.42
C LYS A 94 -8.70 -2.15 -4.72
N LEU A 95 -9.14 -3.18 -5.43
CA LEU A 95 -8.26 -4.17 -6.03
C LEU A 95 -7.80 -3.70 -7.42
N LEU A 96 -6.49 -3.67 -7.64
CA LEU A 96 -5.82 -3.24 -8.87
C LEU A 96 -5.41 -4.46 -9.72
N SER A 97 -5.58 -4.36 -11.04
CA SER A 97 -5.48 -5.52 -11.96
C SER A 97 -5.14 -5.15 -13.41
N GLU A 98 -4.51 -4.00 -13.62
CA GLU A 98 -4.26 -3.40 -14.94
C GLU A 98 -3.40 -4.27 -15.89
N TYR A 99 -2.53 -5.14 -15.37
CA TYR A 99 -1.68 -6.02 -16.17
C TYR A 99 -1.62 -7.44 -15.59
N LYS A 100 -2.23 -8.42 -16.27
CA LYS A 100 -2.27 -9.83 -15.83
C LYS A 100 -2.71 -9.98 -14.37
N ASP A 101 -3.76 -9.26 -13.97
CA ASP A 101 -4.29 -9.21 -12.60
C ASP A 101 -3.37 -8.53 -11.55
N HIS A 102 -2.25 -7.95 -11.98
CA HIS A 102 -1.37 -7.09 -11.18
C HIS A 102 -1.57 -5.60 -11.48
N PRO A 103 -1.24 -4.70 -10.54
CA PRO A 103 -1.12 -3.29 -10.84
C PRO A 103 0.00 -3.05 -11.85
N SER A 104 -0.22 -2.17 -12.84
CA SER A 104 0.83 -1.80 -13.78
C SER A 104 1.76 -0.75 -13.17
N LEU A 105 2.83 -1.19 -12.51
CA LEU A 105 3.86 -0.26 -12.00
C LEU A 105 4.57 0.49 -13.14
N ARG A 106 4.63 -0.10 -14.34
CA ARG A 106 5.13 0.59 -15.55
C ARG A 106 4.28 1.83 -15.86
N ASN A 107 2.97 1.80 -15.66
CA ASN A 107 2.13 2.97 -15.90
C ASN A 107 2.51 4.13 -14.97
N LEU A 108 2.91 3.84 -13.72
CA LEU A 108 3.41 4.85 -12.79
C LEU A 108 4.67 5.54 -13.35
N VAL A 109 5.62 4.76 -13.89
CA VAL A 109 6.82 5.31 -14.54
C VAL A 109 6.45 6.22 -15.72
N VAL A 110 5.54 5.77 -16.58
CA VAL A 110 5.07 6.55 -17.74
C VAL A 110 4.35 7.84 -17.31
N GLU A 111 3.63 7.79 -16.19
CA GLU A 111 2.94 8.93 -15.59
C GLU A 111 3.88 9.89 -14.84
N GLY A 112 5.17 9.56 -14.74
CA GLY A 112 6.20 10.39 -14.13
C GLY A 112 6.35 10.21 -12.62
N PHE A 113 5.82 9.13 -12.05
CA PHE A 113 6.01 8.81 -10.63
C PHE A 113 7.40 8.27 -10.35
N GLU A 114 8.02 8.78 -9.28
CA GLU A 114 9.12 8.11 -8.62
C GLU A 114 8.57 6.95 -7.77
N ILE A 115 9.05 5.74 -8.04
CA ILE A 115 8.59 4.53 -7.35
C ILE A 115 9.53 4.24 -6.19
N ILE A 116 8.99 4.25 -4.97
CA ILE A 116 9.69 3.90 -3.74
C ILE A 116 9.12 2.58 -3.24
N ALA A 117 9.92 1.51 -3.38
CA ALA A 117 9.53 0.15 -3.02
C ALA A 117 10.06 -0.24 -1.62
N LEU A 118 9.16 -0.70 -0.74
CA LEU A 118 9.45 -0.96 0.68
C LEU A 118 9.05 -2.37 1.15
#